data_AF-A0A8S2HNB9-F1
#
_entry.id   AF-A0A8S2HNB9-F1
#
_cell.length_a   1.000
_cell.length_b   1.000
_cell.length_c   1.000
_cell.angle_alpha   90.00
_cell.angle_beta   90.00
_cell.angle_gamma   90.00
#
_symmetry.space_group_name_H-M   'P 1'
#
loop_
_entity.id
_entity.type
_entity.pdbx_description
1 polymer ?
#
loop_
_entity_poly.entity_id
_entity_poly.type
_entity_poly.pdbx_seq_one_letter_code
_entity_poly.pdbx_strand_id
1 'polypeptide(L)'
;MKTNSIPEAYHRRIGLVFQCSHPTLWSFLEKLIEEENATHMDILHINACQAPKLKSKRNERFEKRLLNLISNPHTDVLKQLDSIASNASL
;
A
#
# COMPACT_ATOMS: atom_id res chain seq x y z
N MET A 1 -3.34 21.73 -0.25
CA MET A 1 -2.50 21.67 0.96
C MET A 1 -2.79 20.32 1.63
N LYS A 2 -1.81 19.41 1.72
CA LYS A 2 -2.01 18.09 2.37
C LYS A 2 -1.92 18.29 3.88
N THR A 3 -3.04 18.23 4.56
CA THR A 3 -3.11 18.27 6.01
C THR A 3 -2.90 16.85 6.55
N ASN A 4 -1.81 16.67 7.29
CA ASN A 4 -1.43 15.41 7.93
C ASN A 4 -2.24 15.15 9.21
N SER A 5 -3.49 15.61 9.27
CA SER A 5 -4.31 15.43 10.46
C SER A 5 -4.80 13.97 10.52
N ILE A 6 -4.66 13.34 11.68
CA ILE A 6 -5.11 11.97 11.93
C ILE A 6 -6.61 11.79 11.57
N PRO A 7 -7.52 12.72 11.93
CA PRO A 7 -8.94 12.59 11.58
C PRO A 7 -9.18 12.57 10.07
N GLU A 8 -8.45 13.38 9.31
CA GLU A 8 -8.62 13.45 7.85
C GLU A 8 -7.98 12.27 7.12
N ALA A 9 -6.90 11.72 7.68
CA ALA A 9 -6.36 10.44 7.22
C ALA A 9 -7.36 9.29 7.44
N TYR A 10 -8.04 9.27 8.59
CA TYR A 10 -9.09 8.31 8.89
C TYR A 10 -10.30 8.49 7.97
N HIS A 11 -10.77 9.71 7.78
CA HIS A 11 -11.86 10.04 6.85
C HIS A 11 -11.54 9.59 5.41
N ARG A 12 -10.32 9.83 4.92
CA ARG A 12 -9.87 9.35 3.60
C ARG A 12 -9.83 7.83 3.52
N ARG A 13 -9.36 7.15 4.57
CA ARG A 13 -9.33 5.69 4.63
C ARG A 13 -10.74 5.11 4.50
N ILE A 14 -11.68 5.65 5.28
CA ILE A 14 -13.10 5.27 5.22
C ILE A 14 -13.68 5.54 3.82
N GLY A 15 -13.45 6.72 3.25
CA GLY A 15 -13.91 7.05 1.89
C GLY A 15 -13.37 6.08 0.82
N LEU A 16 -12.13 5.60 0.98
CA LEU A 16 -11.53 4.59 0.09
C LEU A 16 -12.17 3.20 0.26
N VAL A 17 -12.64 2.84 1.46
CA VAL A 17 -13.34 1.57 1.68
C VAL A 17 -14.67 1.55 0.92
N PHE A 18 -15.40 2.68 0.92
CA PHE A 18 -16.68 2.76 0.22
C PHE A 18 -16.56 2.81 -1.31
N GLN A 19 -15.46 3.36 -1.86
CA GLN A 19 -15.19 3.48 -3.32
C GLN A 19 -16.30 4.20 -4.14
N CYS A 20 -17.29 4.80 -3.49
CA CYS A 20 -18.38 5.52 -4.14
C CYS A 20 -18.84 6.70 -3.27
N SER A 21 -19.31 7.76 -3.93
CA SER A 21 -19.81 8.96 -3.24
C SER A 21 -21.17 8.73 -2.56
N HIS A 22 -21.95 7.78 -3.06
CA HIS A 22 -23.28 7.42 -2.55
C HIS A 22 -23.49 5.90 -2.62
N PRO A 23 -22.98 5.12 -1.64
CA PRO A 23 -23.30 3.69 -1.54
C PRO A 23 -24.80 3.50 -1.27
N THR A 24 -25.35 2.36 -1.70
CA THR A 24 -26.67 1.94 -1.19
C THR A 24 -26.57 1.68 0.32
N LEU A 25 -27.66 1.86 1.06
CA LEU A 25 -27.67 1.67 2.52
C LEU A 25 -27.12 0.30 2.93
N TRP A 26 -27.43 -0.75 2.17
CA TRP A 26 -26.93 -2.09 2.44
C TRP A 26 -25.43 -2.24 2.20
N SER A 27 -24.92 -1.71 1.09
CA SER A 27 -23.48 -1.70 0.82
C SER A 27 -22.69 -0.89 1.85
N PHE A 28 -23.31 0.15 2.40
CA PHE A 28 -22.74 0.96 3.48
C PHE A 28 -22.65 0.16 4.79
N LEU A 29 -23.73 -0.52 5.16
CA LEU A 29 -23.78 -1.34 6.37
C LEU A 29 -22.83 -2.54 6.31
N GLU A 30 -22.78 -3.25 5.18
CA GLU A 30 -21.85 -4.37 4.98
C GLU A 30 -20.40 -3.94 5.16
N LYS A 31 -20.00 -2.84 4.51
CA LYS A 31 -18.64 -2.31 4.62
C LYS A 31 -18.30 -1.78 6.01
N LEU A 32 -19.29 -1.26 6.75
CA LEU A 32 -19.11 -0.88 8.15
C LEU A 32 -18.81 -2.10 9.03
N ILE A 33 -19.55 -3.20 8.84
CA ILE A 33 -19.34 -4.45 9.57
C ILE A 33 -17.96 -5.03 9.26
N GLU A 34 -17.53 -4.99 7.99
CA GLU A 34 -16.19 -5.42 7.58
C GLU A 34 -15.08 -4.60 8.26
N GLU A 35 -15.22 -3.27 8.28
CA GLU A 35 -14.24 -2.38 8.90
C GLU A 35 -14.22 -2.56 10.43
N GLU A 36 -15.37 -2.72 11.09
CA GLU A 36 -15.46 -3.01 12.52
C GLU A 36 -14.73 -4.32 12.86
N ASN A 37 -15.00 -5.39 12.09
CA ASN A 37 -14.31 -6.67 12.26
C ASN A 37 -12.80 -6.54 12.06
N ALA A 38 -12.34 -5.76 11.07
CA ALA A 38 -10.92 -5.51 10.87
C ALA A 38 -10.29 -4.78 12.07
N THR A 39 -10.95 -3.74 12.58
CA THR A 39 -10.46 -3.02 13.77
C THR A 39 -10.46 -3.89 15.02
N HIS A 40 -11.46 -4.75 15.19
CA HIS A 40 -11.53 -5.70 16.30
C HIS A 40 -10.36 -6.69 16.26
N MET A 41 -10.06 -7.24 15.08
CA MET A 41 -8.91 -8.13 14.89
C MET A 41 -7.57 -7.43 15.15
N ASP A 42 -7.43 -6.16 14.78
CA ASP A 42 -6.24 -5.37 15.10
C ASP A 42 -6.08 -5.17 16.61
N ILE A 43 -7.16 -4.87 17.33
CA ILE A 43 -7.16 -4.76 18.80
C ILE A 43 -6.78 -6.09 19.46
N LEU A 44 -7.32 -7.21 18.98
CA LEU A 44 -6.96 -8.54 19.49
C LEU A 44 -5.48 -8.86 19.28
N HIS A 45 -4.92 -8.53 18.11
CA HIS A 45 -3.49 -8.73 17.85
C HIS A 45 -2.62 -7.84 18.76
N ILE A 46 -2.99 -6.56 18.95
CA ILE A 46 -2.29 -5.64 19.86
C ILE A 46 -2.31 -6.19 21.28
N ASN A 47 -3.47 -6.63 21.77
CA ASN A 47 -3.63 -7.21 23.11
C ASN A 47 -2.83 -8.51 23.28
N ALA A 48 -2.66 -9.27 22.21
CA ALA A 48 -1.83 -10.48 22.18
C ALA A 48 -0.32 -10.19 22.07
N CYS A 49 0.10 -8.92 22.13
CA CYS A 49 1.47 -8.47 21.85
C CYS A 49 2.01 -8.94 20.49
N GLN A 50 1.13 -9.23 19.54
CA GLN A 50 1.51 -9.56 18.17
C GLN A 50 1.56 -8.26 17.37
N ALA A 51 2.68 -8.02 16.68
CA ALA A 51 2.77 -6.87 15.79
C ALA A 51 1.62 -6.93 14.77
N PRO A 52 0.91 -5.81 14.53
CA PRO A 52 -0.15 -5.78 13.54
C PRO A 52 0.42 -6.26 12.21
N LYS A 53 -0.29 -7.19 11.54
CA LYS A 53 0.13 -7.72 10.25
C LYS A 53 0.05 -6.59 9.23
N LEU A 54 1.12 -5.80 9.10
CA LEU A 54 1.34 -4.82 8.05
C LEU A 54 1.50 -5.56 6.71
N LYS A 55 0.42 -6.18 6.22
CA LYS A 55 0.40 -6.81 4.90
C LYS A 55 0.22 -5.74 3.85
N SER A 56 1.30 -5.03 3.57
CA SER A 56 1.43 -4.34 2.30
C SER A 56 2.45 -5.10 1.47
N LYS A 57 1.98 -6.01 0.60
CA LYS A 57 2.81 -6.57 -0.50
C LYS A 57 3.52 -5.46 -1.30
N ARG A 58 2.98 -4.23 -1.26
CA ARG A 58 3.59 -3.02 -1.84
C ARG A 58 4.85 -2.59 -1.08
N ASN A 59 4.88 -2.69 0.25
CA ASN A 59 6.07 -2.37 1.06
C ASN A 59 7.16 -3.42 0.84
N GLU A 60 6.79 -4.70 0.76
CA GLU A 60 7.73 -5.79 0.48
C GLU A 60 8.37 -5.65 -0.91
N ARG A 61 7.60 -5.24 -1.92
CA ARG A 61 8.14 -4.90 -3.26
C ARG A 61 9.04 -3.66 -3.23
N PHE A 62 8.68 -2.66 -2.44
CA PHE A 62 9.47 -1.44 -2.29
C PHE A 62 10.82 -1.74 -1.62
N GLU A 63 10.83 -2.50 -0.53
CA GLU A 63 12.05 -2.95 0.14
C GLU A 63 12.93 -3.78 -0.78
N LYS A 64 12.37 -4.75 -1.51
CA LYS A 64 13.13 -5.54 -2.51
C LYS A 64 13.74 -4.64 -3.57
N ARG A 65 13.02 -3.62 -4.04
CA ARG A 65 13.53 -2.64 -5.01
C ARG A 65 14.63 -1.77 -4.41
N LEU A 66 14.48 -1.33 -3.16
CA LEU A 66 15.47 -0.52 -2.45
C LEU A 66 16.77 -1.29 -2.25
N LEU A 67 16.67 -2.54 -1.77
CA LEU A 67 17.80 -3.45 -1.61
C LEU A 67 18.50 -3.70 -2.94
N ASN A 68 17.76 -3.89 -4.03
CA ASN A 68 18.35 -4.09 -5.34
C ASN A 68 19.10 -2.83 -5.85
N LEU A 69 18.57 -1.64 -5.57
CA LEU A 69 19.24 -0.37 -5.90
C LEU A 69 20.55 -0.18 -5.13
N ILE A 70 20.57 -0.57 -3.85
CA ILE A 70 21.77 -0.46 -3.00
C ILE A 70 22.82 -1.49 -3.41
N SER A 71 22.41 -2.73 -3.65
CA SER A 71 23.31 -3.83 -4.02
C SER A 71 23.87 -3.67 -5.43
N ASN A 72 23.09 -3.09 -6.35
CA ASN A 72 23.44 -2.99 -7.76
C ASN A 72 23.06 -1.61 -8.34
N PRO A 73 23.73 -0.52 -7.92
CA PRO A 73 23.34 0.84 -8.29
C PRO A 73 23.44 1.12 -9.80
N HIS A 74 24.29 0.37 -10.51
CA HIS A 74 24.55 0.57 -11.93
C HIS A 74 23.86 -0.45 -12.85
N THR A 75 23.21 -1.49 -12.33
CA THR A 75 22.66 -2.55 -13.20
C THR A 75 21.53 -2.07 -14.08
N ASP A 76 20.70 -1.13 -13.62
CA ASP A 76 19.61 -0.59 -14.42
C ASP A 76 20.15 0.32 -15.54
N VAL A 77 21.24 1.05 -15.27
CA VAL A 77 21.94 1.87 -16.28
C VAL A 77 22.61 0.98 -17.32
N LEU A 78 23.28 -0.10 -16.91
CA LEU A 78 23.90 -1.05 -17.82
C LEU A 78 22.87 -1.72 -18.73
N LYS A 79 21.71 -2.15 -18.19
CA LYS A 79 20.61 -2.70 -19.01
C LYS A 79 20.05 -1.70 -20.02
N GLN A 80 19.96 -0.42 -19.64
CA GLN A 80 19.53 0.63 -20.55
C GLN A 80 20.56 0.87 -21.67
N LEU A 81 21.85 0.90 -21.33
CA LEU A 81 22.94 1.02 -22.30
C LEU A 81 22.98 -0.17 -23.26
N ASP A 82 22.80 -1.39 -22.76
CA ASP A 82 22.72 -2.61 -23.59
C ASP A 82 21.53 -2.55 -24.54
N SER A 83 20.37 -2.09 -24.06
CA SER A 83 19.16 -1.92 -24.89
C SER A 83 19.33 -0.85 -25.96
N ILE A 84 20.05 0.23 -25.66
CA ILE A 84 20.38 1.28 -26.64
C ILE A 84 21.38 0.74 -27.66
N ALA A 85 22.40 0.03 -27.22
CA ALA A 85 23.40 -0.58 -28.09
C ALA A 85 22.79 -1.62 -29.05
N SER A 86 21.84 -2.44 -28.57
CA SER A 86 21.11 -3.40 -29.41
C SER A 86 20.18 -2.72 -30.43
N ASN A 87 19.66 -1.54 -30.11
CA ASN A 87 18.82 -0.77 -31.04
C ASN A 87 19.63 0.07 -32.04
N ALA A 88 20.86 0.46 -31.68
CA ALA A 88 21.77 1.24 -32.53
C ALA A 88 22.61 0.38 -33.48
N SER A 89 22.58 -0.95 -33.32
CA SER A 89 23.27 -1.92 -34.19
C SER A 89 22.39 -2.47 -35.34
N LEU A 90 21.23 -1.83 -35.57
CA LEU A 90 20.36 -1.95 -36.75
C LEU A 90 20.65 -0.82 -37.75
#